data_AF-A0A1I5ZK49-F1
#
_entry.id   AF-A0A1I5ZK49-F1
#
_cell.length_a   1.000
_cell.length_b   1.000
_cell.length_c   1.000
_cell.angle_alpha   90.00
_cell.angle_beta   90.00
_cell.angle_gamma   90.00
#
_symmetry.space_group_name_H-M   'P 1'
#
loop_
_entity.id
_entity.type
_entity.pdbx_description
1 polymer ?
#
loop_
_entity_poly.entity_id
_entity_poly.type
_entity_poly.pdbx_seq_one_letter_code
_entity_poly.pdbx_strand_id
1 'polypeptide(L)'
;MYISTEEYADAASVSDATAFRRLKGLPYRIPTRGRGRKHFPLAAAVMTLKGKEVDSGAVDALTEAARDLFGHDLYIEPEALPMAHSFAEWLPSETMRARLRAAQNFFTVAVANSRLCTPAIVRNLSPLRELFALCPPVLVWVLTGGEAPDIDYIAPAFAVSSNEAALDQYHTPMTMQEAA
;
A
#
# COMPACT_ATOMS: atom_id res chain seq x y z
N MET A 1 5.96 3.26 -0.02
CA MET A 1 6.55 4.08 -1.10
C MET A 1 5.77 5.36 -1.31
N TYR A 2 6.47 6.44 -1.65
CA TYR A 2 5.91 7.79 -1.78
C TYR A 2 6.45 8.52 -3.01
N ILE A 3 5.70 9.51 -3.47
CA ILE A 3 6.03 10.35 -4.62
C ILE A 3 5.80 11.83 -4.33
N SER A 4 6.61 12.73 -4.90
CA SER A 4 6.40 14.17 -4.82
C SER A 4 5.41 14.68 -5.87
N THR A 5 4.98 15.95 -5.75
CA THR A 5 4.11 16.58 -6.76
C THR A 5 4.80 16.69 -8.11
N GLU A 6 6.10 17.03 -8.10
CA GLU A 6 6.92 17.17 -9.31
C GLU A 6 7.12 15.83 -10.00
N GLU A 7 7.50 14.79 -9.25
CA GLU A 7 7.63 13.42 -9.75
C GLU A 7 6.29 12.92 -10.35
N TYR A 8 5.16 13.28 -9.73
CA TYR A 8 3.84 12.97 -10.28
C TYR A 8 3.56 13.70 -11.60
N ALA A 9 3.85 15.00 -11.64
CA ALA A 9 3.61 15.84 -12.81
C ALA A 9 4.39 15.32 -14.03
N ASP A 10 5.66 14.98 -13.82
CA ASP A 10 6.55 14.42 -14.83
C ASP A 10 6.04 13.06 -15.32
N ALA A 11 5.79 12.11 -14.41
CA ALA A 11 5.35 10.76 -14.75
C ALA A 11 3.99 10.72 -15.47
N ALA A 12 3.05 11.59 -15.08
CA ALA A 12 1.75 11.69 -15.73
C ALA A 12 1.72 12.64 -16.94
N SER A 13 2.85 13.30 -17.25
CA SER A 13 2.96 14.32 -18.30
C SER A 13 1.90 15.42 -18.19
N VAL A 14 1.72 15.98 -16.98
CA VAL A 14 0.78 17.06 -16.68
C VAL A 14 1.48 18.24 -16.03
N SER A 15 0.81 19.40 -15.97
CA SER A 15 1.35 20.56 -15.24
C SER A 15 1.35 20.34 -13.72
N ASP A 16 2.28 21.00 -13.01
CA ASP A 16 2.33 21.04 -11.54
C ASP A 16 0.99 21.43 -10.91
N ALA A 17 0.30 22.40 -11.51
CA ALA A 17 -1.02 22.82 -11.03
C ALA A 17 -2.06 21.70 -11.11
N THR A 18 -1.99 20.86 -12.15
CA THR A 18 -2.87 19.69 -12.29
C THR A 18 -2.50 18.60 -11.29
N ALA A 19 -1.21 18.30 -11.14
CA ALA A 19 -0.70 17.35 -10.16
C ALA A 19 -1.12 17.76 -8.73
N PHE A 20 -0.86 19.02 -8.36
CA PHE A 20 -1.25 19.57 -7.07
C PHE A 20 -2.75 19.44 -6.80
N ARG A 21 -3.60 19.75 -7.79
CA ARG A 21 -5.06 19.61 -7.65
C ARG A 21 -5.48 18.16 -7.42
N ARG A 22 -4.86 17.20 -8.10
CA ARG A 22 -5.20 15.76 -7.99
C ARG A 22 -4.73 15.16 -6.67
N LEU A 23 -3.55 15.53 -6.21
CA LEU A 23 -2.98 15.07 -4.95
C LEU A 23 -3.57 15.81 -3.74
N LYS A 24 -4.37 16.86 -3.97
CA LYS A 24 -5.04 17.63 -2.91
C LYS A 24 -5.99 16.72 -2.13
N GLY A 25 -5.78 16.64 -0.83
CA GLY A 25 -6.61 15.85 0.09
C GLY A 25 -6.10 14.43 0.33
N LEU A 26 -5.08 13.99 -0.42
CA LEU A 26 -4.41 12.73 -0.11
C LEU A 26 -3.58 12.90 1.18
N PRO A 27 -3.44 11.83 1.98
CA PRO A 27 -2.50 11.81 3.08
C PRO A 27 -1.08 12.04 2.54
N TYR A 28 -0.24 12.69 3.33
CA TYR A 28 1.13 12.99 2.94
C TYR A 28 2.07 12.89 4.13
N ARG A 29 3.34 12.66 3.83
CA ARG A 29 4.45 12.76 4.77
C ARG A 29 5.37 13.90 4.37
N ILE A 30 5.98 14.53 5.36
CA ILE A 30 7.07 15.49 5.16
C ILE A 30 8.29 14.87 5.84
N PRO A 31 9.23 14.27 5.08
CA PRO A 31 10.41 13.67 5.68
C PRO A 31 11.26 14.75 6.36
N THR A 32 11.89 14.42 7.48
CA THR A 32 12.62 15.37 8.33
C THR A 32 13.71 16.15 7.58
N ARG A 33 14.32 15.54 6.57
CA ARG A 33 15.34 16.18 5.70
C ARG A 33 14.76 16.77 4.40
N GLY A 34 13.46 16.64 4.16
CA GLY A 34 12.78 16.96 2.90
C GLY A 34 12.47 18.44 2.68
N ARG A 35 12.98 19.36 3.51
CA ARG A 35 12.77 20.81 3.38
C ARG A 35 11.30 21.22 3.22
N GLY A 36 10.38 20.55 3.92
CA GLY A 36 8.95 20.85 3.86
C GLY A 36 8.20 20.28 2.64
N ARG A 37 8.88 19.53 1.75
CA ARG A 37 8.23 18.91 0.59
C ARG A 37 7.29 17.79 1.02
N LYS A 38 6.06 17.84 0.51
CA LYS A 38 5.04 16.81 0.72
C LYS A 38 5.29 15.64 -0.20
N HIS A 39 5.19 14.45 0.35
CA HIS A 39 5.29 13.19 -0.37
C HIS A 39 4.04 12.37 -0.10
N PHE A 40 3.43 11.87 -1.17
CA PHE A 40 2.13 11.22 -1.15
C PHE A 40 2.31 9.70 -1.35
N PRO A 41 1.56 8.84 -0.65
CA PRO A 41 1.63 7.40 -0.86
C PRO A 41 1.39 7.04 -2.33
N LEU A 42 2.26 6.22 -2.91
CA LEU A 42 2.15 5.84 -4.32
C LEU A 42 0.78 5.19 -4.61
N ALA A 43 0.33 4.28 -3.74
CA ALA A 43 -0.96 3.59 -3.89
C ALA A 43 -2.15 4.57 -3.95
N ALA A 44 -2.08 5.71 -3.25
CA ALA A 44 -3.11 6.74 -3.35
C ALA A 44 -2.95 7.61 -4.61
N ALA A 45 -1.72 7.96 -4.96
CA ALA A 45 -1.42 8.82 -6.10
C ALA A 45 -1.85 8.18 -7.43
N VAL A 46 -1.54 6.89 -7.66
CA VAL A 46 -1.90 6.18 -8.90
C VAL A 46 -3.41 6.16 -9.15
N MET A 47 -4.22 6.10 -8.09
CA MET A 47 -5.69 6.13 -8.20
C MET A 47 -6.24 7.46 -8.72
N THR A 48 -5.43 8.53 -8.74
CA THR A 48 -5.82 9.85 -9.25
C THR A 48 -5.54 10.05 -10.75
N LEU A 49 -4.87 9.08 -11.38
CA LEU A 49 -4.63 9.05 -12.82
C LEU A 49 -5.93 8.91 -13.60
N LYS A 50 -5.97 9.50 -14.80
CA LYS A 50 -7.04 9.26 -15.78
C LYS A 50 -6.72 8.02 -16.62
N GLY A 51 -7.76 7.37 -17.17
CA GLY A 51 -7.59 6.19 -18.05
C GLY A 51 -6.52 6.38 -19.13
N LYS A 52 -6.57 7.49 -19.89
CA LYS A 52 -5.56 7.79 -20.92
C LYS A 52 -4.10 7.90 -20.41
N GLU A 53 -3.91 8.26 -19.13
CA GLU A 53 -2.59 8.39 -18.50
C GLU A 53 -2.10 7.01 -18.04
N VAL A 54 -3.02 6.18 -17.55
CA VAL A 54 -2.76 4.76 -17.26
C VAL A 54 -2.35 4.05 -18.55
N ASP A 55 -3.11 4.23 -19.63
CA ASP A 55 -2.85 3.62 -20.94
C ASP A 55 -1.51 4.07 -21.55
N SER A 56 -1.05 5.29 -21.21
CA SER A 56 0.23 5.82 -21.68
C SER A 56 1.42 5.41 -20.80
N GLY A 57 1.23 4.55 -19.79
CA GLY A 57 2.31 4.05 -18.93
C GLY A 57 2.65 4.93 -17.72
N ALA A 58 1.77 5.87 -17.32
CA ALA A 58 2.05 6.73 -16.15
C ALA A 58 2.17 5.93 -14.84
N VAL A 59 1.52 4.77 -14.74
CA VAL A 59 1.64 3.89 -13.56
C VAL A 59 3.07 3.39 -13.39
N ASP A 60 3.71 2.95 -14.47
CA ASP A 60 5.08 2.45 -14.43
C ASP A 60 6.06 3.59 -14.10
N ALA A 61 5.89 4.75 -14.77
CA ALA A 61 6.71 5.93 -14.51
C ALA A 61 6.57 6.46 -13.07
N LEU A 62 5.36 6.47 -12.51
CA LEU A 62 5.15 6.83 -11.09
C LEU A 62 5.81 5.81 -10.17
N THR A 63 5.74 4.53 -10.50
CA THR A 63 6.33 3.47 -9.67
C THR A 63 7.86 3.55 -9.67
N GLU A 64 8.47 3.85 -10.81
CA GLU A 64 9.92 4.05 -10.94
C GLU A 64 10.41 5.31 -10.20
N ALA A 65 9.63 6.39 -10.24
CA ALA A 65 9.96 7.62 -9.53
C ALA A 65 9.75 7.53 -8.01
N ALA A 66 8.86 6.64 -7.55
CA ALA A 66 8.53 6.52 -6.14
C ALA A 66 9.70 6.00 -5.30
N ARG A 67 9.78 6.49 -4.06
CA ARG A 67 10.87 6.16 -3.14
C ARG A 67 10.34 5.66 -1.81
N ASP A 68 11.16 4.89 -1.11
CA ASP A 68 10.92 4.67 0.31
C ASP A 68 11.49 5.83 1.13
N LEU A 69 10.64 6.45 1.95
CA LEU A 69 11.05 7.56 2.81
C LEU A 69 11.58 7.12 4.17
N PHE A 70 11.23 5.91 4.60
CA PHE A 70 11.53 5.41 5.94
C PHE A 70 12.58 4.30 5.94
N GLY A 71 13.04 3.88 4.76
CA GLY A 71 14.04 2.81 4.60
C GLY A 71 13.39 1.53 4.11
N HIS A 72 14.03 0.37 4.27
CA HIS A 72 13.43 -0.92 3.90
C HIS A 72 12.41 -1.42 4.93
N ASP A 73 11.72 -0.51 5.62
CA ASP A 73 10.80 -0.85 6.68
C ASP A 73 9.53 -1.44 6.07
N LEU A 74 9.24 -2.69 6.45
CA LEU A 74 8.02 -3.41 6.05
C LEU A 74 6.79 -2.96 6.86
N TYR A 75 6.92 -1.89 7.63
CA TYR A 75 5.85 -1.40 8.50
C TYR A 75 4.84 -0.54 7.73
N ILE A 76 3.56 -0.90 7.84
CA ILE A 76 2.45 -0.11 7.33
C ILE A 76 1.45 0.08 8.47
N GLU A 77 1.14 1.36 8.76
CA GLU A 77 0.20 1.75 9.80
C GLU A 77 -1.22 1.18 9.52
N PRO A 78 -1.95 0.70 10.54
CA PRO A 78 -3.32 0.21 10.42
C PRO A 78 -4.30 1.19 9.75
N GLU A 79 -4.10 2.49 9.93
CA GLU A 79 -4.89 3.57 9.35
C GLU A 79 -4.84 3.59 7.81
N ALA A 80 -3.89 2.86 7.20
CA ALA A 80 -3.81 2.68 5.76
C ALA A 80 -4.79 1.62 5.21
N LEU A 81 -5.51 0.88 6.05
CA LEU A 81 -6.48 -0.14 5.62
C LEU A 81 -7.51 0.36 4.59
N PRO A 82 -8.18 1.51 4.79
CA PRO A 82 -9.09 2.05 3.78
C PRO A 82 -8.40 2.32 2.43
N MET A 83 -7.14 2.76 2.46
CA MET A 83 -6.35 2.97 1.24
C MET A 83 -6.00 1.65 0.56
N ALA A 84 -5.64 0.62 1.32
CA ALA A 84 -5.36 -0.72 0.80
C ALA A 84 -6.60 -1.29 0.08
N HIS A 85 -7.79 -1.09 0.68
CA HIS A 85 -9.06 -1.50 0.10
C HIS A 85 -9.34 -0.75 -1.21
N SER A 86 -9.33 0.58 -1.20
CA SER A 86 -9.56 1.39 -2.41
C SER A 86 -8.54 1.07 -3.51
N PHE A 87 -7.28 0.82 -3.14
CA PHE A 87 -6.24 0.44 -4.07
C PHE A 87 -6.56 -0.89 -4.76
N ALA A 88 -6.94 -1.91 -3.98
CA ALA A 88 -7.32 -3.22 -4.51
C ALA A 88 -8.52 -3.15 -5.46
N GLU A 89 -9.53 -2.33 -5.14
CA GLU A 89 -10.70 -2.10 -5.99
C GLU A 89 -10.35 -1.35 -7.28
N TRP A 90 -9.46 -0.36 -7.18
CA TRP A 90 -9.09 0.50 -8.31
C TRP A 90 -8.32 -0.25 -9.41
N LEU A 91 -7.52 -1.27 -9.07
CA LEU A 91 -6.59 -1.93 -9.99
C LEU A 91 -7.20 -2.11 -11.40
N PRO A 92 -6.67 -1.40 -12.42
CA PRO A 92 -7.39 -1.19 -13.67
C PRO A 92 -7.40 -2.41 -14.60
N SER A 93 -6.42 -3.33 -14.44
CA SER A 93 -6.29 -4.50 -15.29
C SER A 93 -6.39 -5.80 -14.51
N GLU A 94 -6.88 -6.85 -15.19
CA GLU A 94 -7.00 -8.17 -14.59
C GLU A 94 -5.63 -8.77 -14.23
N THR A 95 -4.57 -8.40 -14.94
CA THR A 95 -3.21 -8.87 -14.62
C THR A 95 -2.69 -8.29 -13.30
N MET A 96 -2.98 -7.02 -13.00
CA MET A 96 -2.63 -6.40 -11.72
C MET A 96 -3.44 -7.02 -10.58
N ARG A 97 -4.75 -7.24 -10.80
CA ARG A 97 -5.62 -7.93 -9.84
C ARG A 97 -5.15 -9.35 -9.56
N ALA A 98 -4.74 -10.09 -10.59
CA ALA A 98 -4.20 -11.43 -10.45
C ALA A 98 -2.90 -11.45 -9.61
N ARG A 99 -1.99 -10.49 -9.85
CA ARG A 99 -0.78 -10.31 -9.03
C ARG A 99 -1.10 -10.00 -7.58
N LEU A 100 -2.06 -9.10 -7.31
CA LEU A 100 -2.48 -8.81 -5.95
C LEU A 100 -3.06 -10.05 -5.26
N ARG A 101 -3.97 -10.78 -5.92
CA ARG A 101 -4.55 -12.02 -5.37
C ARG A 101 -3.46 -13.06 -5.10
N ALA A 102 -2.48 -13.20 -6.00
CA ALA A 102 -1.34 -14.08 -5.79
C ALA A 102 -0.53 -13.65 -4.56
N ALA A 103 -0.20 -12.36 -4.43
CA ALA A 103 0.53 -11.84 -3.27
C ALA A 103 -0.19 -12.14 -1.95
N GLN A 104 -1.50 -11.90 -1.90
CA GLN A 104 -2.34 -12.12 -0.73
C GLN A 104 -2.47 -13.60 -0.35
N ASN A 105 -2.54 -14.48 -1.35
CA ASN A 105 -2.54 -15.93 -1.13
C ASN A 105 -1.19 -16.41 -0.61
N PHE A 106 -0.08 -15.99 -1.23
CA PHE A 106 1.26 -16.33 -0.78
C PHE A 106 1.54 -15.79 0.62
N PHE A 107 1.10 -14.57 0.94
CA PHE A 107 1.19 -14.00 2.28
C PHE A 107 0.56 -14.91 3.33
N THR A 108 -0.65 -15.40 3.06
CA THR A 108 -1.38 -16.29 3.98
C THR A 108 -0.62 -17.59 4.23
N VAL A 109 -0.11 -18.20 3.15
CA VAL A 109 0.64 -19.46 3.21
C VAL A 109 1.98 -19.27 3.94
N ALA A 110 2.71 -18.21 3.61
CA ALA A 110 4.00 -17.86 4.21
C ALA A 110 3.87 -17.62 5.73
N VAL A 111 2.88 -16.83 6.15
CA VAL A 111 2.61 -16.57 7.57
C VAL A 111 2.25 -17.86 8.29
N ALA A 112 1.34 -18.67 7.71
CA ALA A 112 0.89 -19.93 8.29
C ALA A 112 2.03 -20.96 8.47
N ASN A 113 2.98 -21.00 7.53
CA ASN A 113 4.15 -21.89 7.60
C ASN A 113 5.28 -21.32 8.46
N SER A 114 5.19 -20.06 8.90
CA SER A 114 6.23 -19.43 9.72
C SER A 114 6.12 -19.83 11.19
N ARG A 115 7.26 -19.82 11.89
CA ARG A 115 7.30 -19.96 13.36
C ARG A 115 6.65 -18.79 14.11
N LEU A 116 6.32 -17.72 13.40
CA LEU A 116 5.71 -16.50 13.94
C LEU A 116 4.17 -16.53 13.82
N CYS A 117 3.59 -17.63 13.31
CA CYS A 117 2.15 -17.86 13.26
C CYS A 117 1.55 -18.00 14.68
N THR A 118 1.42 -16.87 15.37
CA THR A 118 0.84 -16.78 16.71
C THR A 118 -0.67 -16.53 16.61
N PRO A 119 -1.45 -16.88 17.63
CA PRO A 119 -2.88 -16.59 17.65
C PRO A 119 -3.22 -15.11 17.43
N ALA A 120 -2.34 -14.18 17.82
CA ALA A 120 -2.54 -12.74 17.58
C ALA A 120 -2.50 -12.41 16.08
N ILE A 121 -1.49 -12.90 15.36
CA ILE A 121 -1.38 -12.70 13.91
C ILE A 121 -2.53 -13.39 13.17
N VAL A 122 -2.91 -14.60 13.60
CA VAL A 122 -4.02 -15.34 12.97
C VAL A 122 -5.35 -14.58 13.11
N ARG A 123 -5.62 -13.93 14.24
CA ARG A 123 -6.82 -13.09 14.41
C ARG A 123 -6.83 -11.93 13.42
N ASN A 124 -5.68 -11.28 13.23
CA ASN A 124 -5.53 -10.12 12.35
C ASN A 124 -5.15 -10.50 10.91
N LEU A 125 -5.29 -11.76 10.51
CA LEU A 125 -4.75 -12.24 9.23
C LEU A 125 -5.39 -11.57 8.02
N SER A 126 -6.70 -11.29 8.06
CA SER A 126 -7.39 -10.60 6.95
C SER A 126 -6.90 -9.15 6.80
N PRO A 127 -6.94 -8.29 7.83
CA PRO A 127 -6.45 -6.92 7.68
C PRO A 127 -4.95 -6.86 7.39
N LEU A 128 -4.13 -7.75 7.95
CA LEU A 128 -2.70 -7.82 7.61
C LEU A 128 -2.49 -8.16 6.13
N ARG A 129 -3.24 -9.12 5.59
CA ARG A 129 -3.22 -9.49 4.17
C ARG A 129 -3.66 -8.33 3.26
N GLU A 130 -4.61 -7.52 3.71
CA GLU A 130 -5.03 -6.32 2.99
C GLU A 130 -3.92 -5.26 2.99
N LEU A 131 -3.37 -4.93 4.16
CA LEU A 131 -2.25 -3.99 4.29
C LEU A 131 -1.01 -4.44 3.51
N PHE A 132 -0.78 -5.75 3.37
CA PHE A 132 0.35 -6.29 2.61
C PHE A 132 0.36 -5.84 1.14
N ALA A 133 -0.79 -5.46 0.58
CA ALA A 133 -0.88 -4.85 -0.75
C ALA A 133 -0.06 -3.55 -0.87
N LEU A 134 0.13 -2.83 0.24
CA LEU A 134 0.87 -1.57 0.31
C LEU A 134 2.35 -1.76 0.66
N CYS A 135 2.78 -2.99 0.96
CA CYS A 135 4.17 -3.33 1.20
C CYS A 135 5.01 -2.96 -0.04
N PRO A 136 6.09 -2.16 0.07
CA PRO A 136 6.82 -1.63 -1.08
C PRO A 136 7.14 -2.63 -2.20
N PRO A 137 7.81 -3.77 -1.94
CA PRO A 137 8.12 -4.74 -2.99
C PRO A 137 6.88 -5.37 -3.63
N VAL A 138 5.81 -5.58 -2.85
CA VAL A 138 4.53 -6.11 -3.35
C VAL A 138 3.83 -5.07 -4.21
N LEU A 139 3.78 -3.82 -3.75
CA LEU A 139 3.16 -2.70 -4.46
C LEU A 139 3.82 -2.47 -5.82
N VAL A 140 5.16 -2.45 -5.87
CA VAL A 140 5.92 -2.35 -7.13
C VAL A 140 5.53 -3.47 -8.07
N TRP A 141 5.59 -4.72 -7.59
CA TRP A 141 5.30 -5.89 -8.43
C TRP A 141 3.85 -5.91 -8.93
N VAL A 142 2.88 -5.56 -8.08
CA VAL A 142 1.46 -5.47 -8.43
C VAL A 142 1.22 -4.39 -9.48
N LEU A 143 1.96 -3.29 -9.45
CA LEU A 143 1.83 -2.21 -10.43
C LEU A 143 2.52 -2.58 -11.75
N THR A 144 3.82 -2.88 -11.74
CA THR A 144 4.64 -2.97 -12.95
C THR A 144 4.78 -4.37 -13.53
N GLY A 145 4.68 -5.40 -12.69
CA GLY A 145 4.78 -6.80 -13.12
C GLY A 145 6.22 -7.22 -13.42
N GLY A 146 7.19 -6.47 -12.89
CA GLY A 146 8.60 -6.83 -12.90
C GLY A 146 8.90 -8.08 -12.05
N GLU A 147 10.07 -8.11 -11.43
CA GLU A 147 10.49 -9.23 -10.60
C GLU A 147 9.52 -9.46 -9.42
N ALA A 148 9.07 -10.70 -9.25
CA ALA A 148 8.21 -11.07 -8.14
C ALA A 148 9.01 -11.04 -6.83
N PRO A 149 8.47 -10.43 -5.76
CA PRO A 149 9.18 -10.37 -4.50
C PRO A 149 9.18 -11.74 -3.80
N ASP A 150 10.19 -12.00 -2.99
CA ASP A 150 10.25 -13.18 -2.12
C ASP A 150 9.25 -13.02 -0.95
N ILE A 151 7.99 -13.36 -1.21
CA ILE A 151 6.88 -13.23 -0.26
C ILE A 151 7.08 -14.15 0.94
N ASP A 152 7.62 -15.36 0.74
CA ASP A 152 7.88 -16.30 1.83
C ASP A 152 8.88 -15.72 2.84
N TYR A 153 9.87 -14.97 2.35
CA TYR A 153 10.84 -14.27 3.19
C TYR A 153 10.25 -13.03 3.90
N ILE A 154 9.51 -12.17 3.20
CA ILE A 154 9.06 -10.88 3.76
C ILE A 154 7.77 -10.96 4.58
N ALA A 155 6.85 -11.87 4.27
CA ALA A 155 5.50 -11.90 4.85
C ALA A 155 5.50 -12.09 6.38
N PRO A 156 6.31 -12.98 6.99
CA PRO A 156 6.32 -13.14 8.44
C PRO A 156 6.83 -11.88 9.16
N ALA A 157 7.87 -11.24 8.63
CA ALA A 157 8.40 -10.00 9.19
C ALA A 157 7.39 -8.85 9.07
N PHE A 158 6.75 -8.72 7.91
CA PHE A 158 5.65 -7.76 7.71
C PHE A 158 4.52 -7.99 8.70
N ALA A 159 4.08 -9.24 8.86
CA ALA A 159 2.99 -9.60 9.75
C ALA A 159 3.33 -9.22 11.20
N VAL A 160 4.56 -9.46 11.67
CA VAL A 160 4.96 -9.04 13.01
C VAL A 160 5.03 -7.51 13.14
N SER A 161 5.65 -6.83 12.18
CA SER A 161 5.84 -5.37 12.24
C SER A 161 4.52 -4.61 12.20
N SER A 162 3.56 -5.06 11.40
CA SER A 162 2.28 -4.37 11.18
C SER A 162 1.14 -4.89 12.07
N ASN A 163 1.39 -5.89 12.91
CA ASN A 163 0.39 -6.44 13.83
C ASN A 163 0.30 -5.60 15.11
N GLU A 164 -0.44 -4.49 15.01
CA GLU A 164 -0.64 -3.55 16.11
C GLU A 164 -1.98 -3.73 16.84
N ALA A 165 -2.07 -3.20 18.06
CA ALA A 165 -3.28 -3.25 18.89
C ALA A 165 -4.50 -2.54 18.26
N ALA A 166 -4.27 -1.59 17.34
CA ALA A 166 -5.36 -0.97 16.59
C ALA A 166 -6.04 -1.98 15.63
N LEU A 167 -5.33 -3.00 15.14
CA LEU A 167 -5.92 -4.09 14.37
C LEU A 167 -6.82 -5.00 15.22
N ASP A 168 -6.47 -5.21 16.49
CA ASP A 168 -7.32 -5.97 17.41
C ASP A 168 -8.71 -5.30 17.60
N GLN A 169 -8.80 -3.98 17.45
CA GLN A 169 -10.08 -3.25 17.53
C GLN A 169 -11.00 -3.56 16.33
N TYR A 170 -10.47 -3.91 15.15
CA TYR A 170 -11.27 -4.36 13.99
C TYR A 170 -12.05 -5.65 14.27
N HIS A 171 -11.66 -6.40 15.29
CA HIS A 171 -12.27 -7.67 15.68
C HIS A 171 -13.15 -7.55 16.93
N THR A 172 -13.26 -6.37 17.54
CA THR A 172 -14.25 -6.15 18.59
C THR A 172 -15.61 -6.02 17.91
N PRO A 173 -16.52 -7.01 17.99
CA PRO A 173 -17.92 -6.70 17.71
C PRO A 173 -18.32 -5.53 18.62
N MET A 174 -19.30 -4.72 18.21
CA MET A 174 -20.03 -3.85 19.13
C MET A 174 -20.67 -4.71 20.24
N THR A 175 -19.89 -5.20 21.19
CA THR A 175 -20.39 -5.79 22.42
C THR A 175 -20.78 -4.64 23.33
N MET A 176 -22.08 -4.37 23.29
CA MET A 176 -22.86 -3.60 24.28
C MET A 176 -22.58 -2.10 24.33
N GLN A 177 -23.23 -1.38 23.41
CA GLN A 177 -23.74 -0.04 23.73
C GLN A 177 -25.26 -0.13 23.97
N GLU A 178 -25.67 -0.95 24.94
CA GLU A 178 -26.98 -0.85 25.58
C GLU A 178 -26.83 -1.10 27.09
N ALA A 179 -27.56 -0.28 27.85
CA ALA A 179 -27.74 -0.24 29.31
C ALA A 179 -26.69 0.49 30.17
N ALA A 180 -26.84 1.82 30.27
CA ALA A 180 -27.23 2.50 31.52
C ALA A 180 -27.62 3.97 31.24
#